data_AF-A0A8C8AGL3-F1
#
_entry.id   AF-A0A8C8AGL3-F1
#
_cell.length_a   1.000
_cell.length_b   1.000
_cell.length_c   1.000
_cell.angle_alpha   90.00
_cell.angle_beta   90.00
_cell.angle_gamma   90.00
#
_symmetry.space_group_name_H-M   'P 1'
#
loop_
_entity.id
_entity.type
_entity.pdbx_description
1 polymer ?
#
loop_
_entity_poly.entity_id
_entity_poly.type
_entity_poly.pdbx_seq_one_letter_code
_entity_poly.pdbx_strand_id
1 'polypeptide(L)' 'PRSVPVRPLPGARCVQEELSSTSVEHLIINPNAAYEKFRDKRLSTKGVDFSDRINKPRTTGYESGE' A
#
# COMPACT_ATOMS: atom_id res chain seq x y z
N PRO A 1 12.29 27.18 37.86
CA PRO A 1 12.59 26.10 36.90
C PRO A 1 12.19 24.72 37.46
N ARG A 2 11.07 24.16 36.99
CA ARG A 2 10.85 22.70 37.00
C ARG A 2 10.03 22.35 35.77
N SER A 3 10.70 21.85 34.75
CA SER A 3 10.09 21.17 33.61
C SER A 3 9.40 19.92 34.13
N VAL A 4 8.07 19.89 34.03
CA VAL A 4 7.26 18.73 34.40
C VAL A 4 7.43 17.67 33.29
N PRO A 5 7.80 16.42 33.60
CA PRO A 5 7.91 15.39 32.57
C PRO A 5 6.51 15.02 32.07
N VAL A 6 6.23 15.35 30.81
CA VAL A 6 5.01 14.88 30.11
C VAL A 6 5.11 13.36 30.00
N ARG A 7 4.29 12.64 30.76
CA ARG A 7 4.16 11.18 30.63
C ARG A 7 3.44 10.88 29.30
N PRO A 8 3.94 9.97 28.46
CA PRO A 8 3.25 9.58 27.23
C PRO A 8 1.89 8.97 27.56
N LEU A 9 0.86 9.31 26.79
CA LEU A 9 -0.49 8.77 26.94
C LEU A 9 -0.47 7.24 26.78
N PRO A 10 -1.24 6.48 27.60
CA PRO A 10 -1.19 5.02 27.65
C PRO A 10 -1.54 4.34 26.31
N GLY A 11 -2.24 5.02 25.40
CA GLY A 11 -2.57 4.50 24.06
C GLY A 11 -1.48 4.64 23.01
N ALA A 12 -0.46 5.48 23.22
CA ALA A 12 0.61 5.69 22.23
C ALA A 12 1.67 4.58 22.24
N ARG A 13 1.83 3.89 23.38
CA ARG A 13 2.80 2.79 23.52
C ARG A 13 2.36 1.53 22.77
N CYS A 14 1.07 1.22 22.77
CA CYS A 14 0.52 -0.01 22.16
C CYS A 14 0.73 -0.03 20.64
N VAL A 15 0.46 1.09 19.95
CA VAL A 15 0.60 1.17 18.48
C VAL A 15 2.07 1.05 18.06
N GLN A 16 3.00 1.55 18.86
CA GLN A 16 4.44 1.44 18.57
C GLN A 16 4.97 0.02 18.80
N GLU A 17 4.46 -0.69 19.81
CA GLU A 17 4.86 -2.06 20.14
C GLU A 17 4.37 -3.08 19.09
N GLU A 18 3.16 -2.90 18.54
CA GLU A 18 2.66 -3.71 17.43
C GLU A 18 3.39 -3.41 16.11
N LEU A 19 3.91 -2.18 15.95
CA LEU A 19 4.74 -1.79 14.81
C LEU A 19 6.20 -2.27 14.89
N SER A 20 6.61 -2.91 15.98
CA SER A 20 7.93 -3.53 16.14
C SER A 20 7.84 -5.05 16.28
N SER A 21 6.84 -5.65 15.64
CA SER A 21 6.61 -7.10 15.67
C SER A 21 7.80 -7.87 15.09
N THR A 22 8.27 -8.92 15.77
CA THR A 22 9.42 -9.74 15.34
C THR A 22 9.07 -10.78 14.26
N SER A 23 7.77 -11.04 14.05
CA SER A 23 7.24 -12.00 13.07
C SER A 23 6.79 -11.36 11.76
N VAL A 24 6.83 -10.02 11.65
CA VAL A 24 6.35 -9.27 10.49
C VAL A 24 7.49 -8.44 9.91
N GLU A 25 7.68 -8.52 8.59
CA GLU A 25 8.63 -7.68 7.88
C GLU A 25 8.02 -6.33 7.55
N HIS A 26 8.71 -5.25 7.92
CA HIS A 26 8.25 -3.89 7.71
C HIS A 26 8.96 -3.27 6.52
N LEU A 27 8.27 -3.19 5.38
CA LEU A 27 8.82 -2.59 4.17
C LEU A 27 8.71 -1.06 4.22
N ILE A 28 9.84 -0.37 4.13
CA ILE A 28 9.87 1.08 4.01
C ILE A 28 9.38 1.47 2.62
N ILE A 29 8.21 2.11 2.55
CA ILE A 29 7.69 2.67 1.31
C ILE A 29 8.31 4.05 1.13
N ASN A 30 9.18 4.20 0.14
CA ASN A 30 9.62 5.50 -0.34
C ASN A 30 8.67 5.94 -1.48
N PRO A 31 7.80 6.94 -1.26
CA PRO A 31 6.82 7.36 -2.26
C PRO A 31 7.50 7.87 -3.54
N ASN A 32 8.61 8.58 -3.40
CA ASN A 32 9.34 9.15 -4.53
C ASN A 32 9.99 8.04 -5.37
N ALA A 33 10.68 7.10 -4.72
CA ALA A 33 11.28 5.97 -5.43
C ALA A 33 10.22 5.04 -6.05
N ALA A 34 9.08 4.84 -5.38
CA ALA A 34 7.97 4.08 -5.91
C ALA A 34 7.38 4.76 -7.15
N TYR A 35 7.15 6.07 -7.11
CA TYR A 35 6.69 6.83 -8.27
C TYR A 35 7.63 6.65 -9.47
N GLU A 36 8.93 6.89 -9.28
CA GLU A 36 9.94 6.76 -10.34
C GLU A 36 9.99 5.35 -10.95
N LYS A 37 9.73 4.30 -10.15
CA LYS A 37 9.70 2.91 -10.63
C LYS A 37 8.54 2.60 -11.60
N PHE A 38 7.43 3.32 -11.47
CA PHE A 38 6.20 3.05 -12.24
C PHE A 38 5.84 4.14 -13.24
N ARG A 39 6.42 5.35 -13.15
CA ARG A 39 6.02 6.51 -13.97
C ARG A 39 6.12 6.26 -15.48
N ASP A 40 7.07 5.46 -15.91
CA ASP A 40 7.30 5.16 -17.33
C ASP A 40 6.51 3.95 -17.82
N LYS A 41 5.84 3.21 -16.93
CA LYS A 41 5.02 2.05 -17.28
C LYS A 41 3.61 2.49 -17.62
N ARG A 42 3.12 2.04 -18.78
CA ARG A 42 1.80 2.37 -19.31
C ARG A 42 0.92 1.12 -19.34
N LEU A 43 -0.36 1.28 -19.03
CA LEU A 43 -1.37 0.22 -19.08
C LEU A 43 -2.49 0.64 -20.02
N SER A 44 -2.86 -0.26 -20.94
CA SER A 44 -4.01 -0.07 -21.82
C SER A 44 -5.30 -0.52 -21.12
N THR A 45 -6.35 0.28 -21.21
CA THR A 45 -7.68 -0.03 -20.64
C THR A 45 -8.66 -0.59 -21.67
N LYS A 46 -8.16 -0.92 -22.87
CA LYS A 46 -9.01 -1.37 -23.98
C LYS A 46 -9.75 -2.67 -23.63
N GLY A 47 -11.08 -2.62 -23.67
CA GLY A 47 -11.94 -3.80 -23.55
C GLY A 47 -11.92 -4.47 -22.17
N VAL A 48 -11.45 -3.76 -21.13
CA VAL A 48 -11.39 -4.29 -19.78
C VAL A 48 -12.79 -4.25 -19.16
N ASP A 49 -13.32 -5.42 -18.88
CA ASP A 49 -14.59 -5.64 -18.19
C ASP A 49 -14.36 -6.77 -17.18
N PHE A 50 -14.30 -6.40 -15.90
CA PHE A 50 -13.98 -7.33 -14.82
C PHE A 50 -15.22 -8.06 -14.28
N SER A 51 -16.38 -7.42 -14.34
CA SER A 51 -17.55 -7.84 -13.56
C SER A 51 -18.90 -7.68 -14.27
N ASP A 52 -19.00 -6.89 -15.33
CA ASP A 52 -20.29 -6.50 -15.89
C ASP A 52 -20.85 -7.58 -16.83
N ARG A 53 -20.04 -8.59 -17.16
CA ARG A 53 -20.43 -9.72 -18.00
C ARG A 53 -20.08 -11.06 -17.37
N ILE A 54 -21.11 -11.75 -16.89
CA ILE A 54 -21.03 -13.14 -16.38
C ILE A 54 -20.90 -14.17 -17.52
N ASN A 55 -21.26 -13.79 -18.75
CA ASN A 55 -21.41 -14.71 -19.89
C ASN A 55 -20.07 -15.09 -20.56
N LYS A 56 -18.93 -14.53 -20.13
CA LYS A 56 -17.61 -14.87 -20.67
C LYS A 56 -16.86 -15.80 -19.70
N PRO A 57 -16.01 -16.71 -20.21
CA PRO A 57 -15.06 -17.42 -19.35
C PRO A 57 -14.16 -16.42 -18.61
N ARG A 58 -13.42 -16.91 -17.61
CA ARG A 58 -12.56 -16.10 -16.72
C ARG A 58 -11.83 -15.00 -17.51
N THR A 59 -12.13 -13.75 -17.19
CA THR A 59 -11.58 -12.57 -17.88
C THR A 59 -10.36 -12.06 -17.13
N THR A 60 -9.26 -11.84 -17.85
CA THR A 60 -8.07 -11.15 -17.33
C THR A 60 -8.10 -9.71 -17.84
N GLY A 61 -7.86 -8.74 -16.97
CA GLY A 61 -7.83 -7.32 -17.34
C GLY A 61 -6.43 -6.83 -17.70
N TYR A 62 -6.38 -5.67 -18.36
CA TYR A 62 -5.13 -5.01 -18.78
C TYR A 62 -4.19 -5.91 -19.60
N GLU A 63 -4.76 -6.83 -20.40
CA GLU A 63 -4.00 -7.82 -21.20
C GLU A 63 -3.20 -7.18 -22.34
N SER A 64 -3.64 -6.03 -22.84
CA SER A 64 -2.88 -5.27 -23.81
C SER A 64 -1.78 -4.50 -23.10
N GLY A 65 -0.55 -5.02 -23.17
CA GLY A 65 0.65 -4.21 -22.95
C GLY A 65 0.76 -3.09 -23.99
N GLU A 66 1.59 -2.09 -23.72
CA GLU A 66 2.12 -1.23 -24.78
C GLU A 66 3.08 -2.02 -25.67
#